data_AF-A0A6I0F223-F1
#
_entry.id   AF-A0A6I0F223-F1
#
_cell.length_a   1.000
_cell.length_b   1.000
_cell.length_c   1.000
_cell.angle_alpha   90.00
_cell.angle_beta   90.00
_cell.angle_gamma   90.00
#
_symmetry.space_group_name_H-M   'P 1'
#
loop_
_entity.id
_entity.type
_entity.pdbx_description
1 polymer ?
#
loop_
_entity_poly.entity_id
_entity_poly.type
_entity_poly.pdbx_seq_one_letter_code
_entity_poly.pdbx_strand_id
1 'polypeptide(L)'
;MSDVTYSVRMPEEIKEKINHLVDEAGLSSKEFMQELITTYEINKTKEIVPVIEQDLNELQTLTRRINSIYVNIGERINTIAQEKEGKFQVLLQEKDEKIISLKEKITTVEEINAIYNTDIHNLKDKLYDLEQESNEKKKNYVEKIEKLEEILEGNKALIEEYRSKIDTLSGIVEEYKGYKIENQAIKKELETSQQSIMAIEKENLTFKDAVQGLQTNINELKEKHQEEIKTTKDRLEFECEKRVLQLERQHQEQIQRINEEYNNKTKSLLIELEKKGTAVKKQKKVSSEENPSQIGIDLE
;
A
#
# COMPACT_ATOMS: atom_id res chain seq x y z
N MET A 1 -119.10 62.01 45.39
CA MET A 1 -119.55 63.04 46.37
C MET A 1 -118.33 63.82 46.81
N SER A 2 -118.49 65.01 47.40
CA SER A 2 -117.37 65.73 48.01
C SER A 2 -116.96 65.08 49.34
N ASP A 3 -115.68 64.74 49.50
CA ASP A 3 -115.16 64.32 50.80
C ASP A 3 -115.23 65.48 51.81
N VAL A 4 -115.65 65.18 53.05
CA VAL A 4 -115.76 66.15 54.15
C VAL A 4 -115.09 65.56 55.38
N THR A 5 -114.18 66.31 56.00
CA THR A 5 -113.43 65.84 57.17
C THR A 5 -114.31 65.77 58.42
N TYR A 6 -114.60 64.55 58.87
CA TYR A 6 -115.18 64.30 60.19
C TYR A 6 -114.07 64.08 61.22
N SER A 7 -114.19 64.68 62.41
CA SER A 7 -113.20 64.59 63.48
C SER A 7 -113.88 64.32 64.82
N VAL A 8 -113.41 63.29 65.51
CA VAL A 8 -113.98 62.80 66.78
C VAL A 8 -112.90 62.79 67.86
N ARG A 9 -113.20 63.39 69.00
CA ARG A 9 -112.38 63.23 70.21
C ARG A 9 -112.72 61.89 70.86
N MET A 10 -111.78 60.94 70.81
CA MET A 10 -111.89 59.61 71.40
C MET A 10 -110.76 59.35 72.41
N PRO A 11 -110.94 58.43 73.38
CA PRO A 11 -109.84 57.93 74.23
C PRO A 11 -108.72 57.30 73.41
N GLU A 12 -107.49 57.39 73.93
CA GLU A 12 -106.28 56.91 73.26
C GLU A 12 -106.33 55.40 72.98
N GLU A 13 -106.80 54.60 73.94
CA GLU A 13 -107.02 53.15 73.78
C GLU A 13 -107.93 52.78 72.60
N ILE A 14 -108.91 53.63 72.27
CA ILE A 14 -109.84 53.37 71.15
C ILE A 14 -109.17 53.71 69.83
N LYS A 15 -108.39 54.80 69.79
CA LYS A 15 -107.59 55.18 68.63
C LYS A 15 -106.54 54.11 68.29
N GLU A 16 -105.85 53.57 69.30
CA GLU A 16 -104.87 52.48 69.10
C GLU A 16 -105.53 51.20 68.57
N LYS A 17 -106.66 50.79 69.16
CA LYS A 17 -107.42 49.61 68.69
C LYS A 17 -107.94 49.79 67.26
N ILE A 18 -108.40 50.99 66.89
CA ILE A 18 -108.81 51.28 65.51
C ILE A 18 -107.61 51.16 64.56
N ASN A 19 -106.46 51.76 64.89
CA ASN A 19 -105.26 51.68 64.04
C ASN A 19 -104.80 50.22 63.84
N HIS A 20 -104.76 49.40 64.91
CA HIS A 20 -104.38 47.99 64.81
C HIS A 20 -105.30 47.21 63.86
N LEU A 21 -106.62 47.42 63.95
CA LEU A 21 -107.60 46.75 63.09
C LEU A 21 -107.57 47.27 61.63
N VAL A 22 -107.18 48.53 61.41
CA VAL A 22 -106.92 49.09 60.06
C VAL A 22 -105.74 48.37 59.42
N ASP A 23 -104.63 48.25 60.16
CA ASP A 23 -103.40 47.60 59.69
C ASP A 23 -103.59 46.09 59.45
N GLU A 24 -104.30 45.39 60.35
CA GLU A 24 -104.67 43.97 60.19
C GLU A 24 -105.60 43.72 58.99
N ALA A 25 -106.48 44.67 58.67
CA ALA A 25 -107.36 44.59 57.50
C ALA A 25 -106.65 44.96 56.18
N GLY A 26 -105.48 45.60 56.24
CA GLY A 26 -104.76 46.10 55.05
C GLY A 26 -105.49 47.22 54.29
N LEU A 27 -106.41 47.93 54.96
CA LEU A 27 -107.23 49.01 54.38
C LEU A 27 -106.69 50.38 54.77
N SER A 28 -107.07 51.45 54.05
CA SER A 28 -106.90 52.80 54.62
C SER A 28 -107.91 53.06 55.74
N SER A 29 -107.57 53.96 56.67
CA SER A 29 -108.48 54.35 57.76
C SER A 29 -109.82 54.94 57.26
N LYS A 30 -109.87 55.43 56.02
CA LYS A 30 -111.12 55.89 55.37
C LYS A 30 -112.00 54.70 55.01
N GLU A 31 -111.44 53.72 54.30
CA GLU A 31 -112.15 52.53 53.84
C GLU A 31 -112.61 51.67 55.03
N PHE A 32 -111.75 51.49 56.03
CA PHE A 32 -112.10 50.79 57.27
C PHE A 32 -113.26 51.45 58.03
N MET A 33 -113.28 52.79 58.11
CA MET A 33 -114.42 53.51 58.71
C MET A 33 -115.70 53.41 57.87
N GLN A 34 -115.60 53.34 56.54
CA GLN A 34 -116.75 53.07 55.67
C GLN A 34 -117.28 51.64 55.84
N GLU A 35 -116.40 50.65 55.97
CA GLU A 35 -116.77 49.24 56.22
C GLU A 35 -117.41 49.07 57.61
N LEU A 36 -116.92 49.77 58.64
CA LEU A 36 -117.55 49.82 59.97
C LEU A 36 -118.94 50.46 59.93
N ILE A 37 -119.12 51.57 59.21
CA ILE A 37 -120.44 52.20 59.05
C ILE A 37 -121.39 51.26 58.31
N THR A 38 -120.94 50.66 57.20
CA THR A 38 -121.74 49.71 56.41
C THR A 38 -122.12 48.47 57.24
N THR A 39 -121.20 47.96 58.05
CA THR A 39 -121.45 46.84 58.98
C THR A 39 -122.46 47.23 60.07
N TYR A 40 -122.36 48.44 60.62
CA TYR A 40 -123.32 48.95 61.60
C TYR A 40 -124.72 49.14 60.99
N GLU A 41 -124.81 49.68 59.77
CA GLU A 41 -126.07 49.82 59.04
C GLU A 41 -126.70 48.46 58.74
N ILE A 42 -125.92 47.48 58.26
CA ILE A 42 -126.39 46.09 58.05
C ILE A 42 -126.94 45.49 59.34
N ASN A 43 -126.21 45.60 60.46
CA ASN A 43 -126.67 45.04 61.74
C ASN A 43 -127.94 45.74 62.25
N LYS A 44 -128.03 47.06 62.11
CA LYS A 44 -129.23 47.84 62.45
C LYS A 44 -130.43 47.50 61.53
N THR A 45 -130.18 47.15 60.26
CA THR A 45 -131.21 46.66 59.36
C THR A 45 -131.74 45.29 59.80
N LYS A 46 -130.89 44.38 60.32
CA LYS A 46 -131.31 43.10 60.91
C LYS A 46 -132.25 43.33 62.12
N GLU A 47 -131.93 44.27 63.00
CA GLU A 47 -132.78 44.64 64.14
C GLU A 47 -134.15 45.19 63.73
N ILE A 48 -134.23 45.96 62.64
CA ILE A 48 -135.46 46.64 62.19
C ILE A 48 -136.33 45.71 61.32
N VAL A 49 -135.74 44.79 60.55
CA VAL A 49 -136.46 43.86 59.68
C VAL A 49 -135.94 42.42 59.88
N PRO A 50 -136.39 41.70 60.94
CA PRO A 50 -135.91 40.35 61.23
C PRO A 50 -136.12 39.33 60.11
N VAL A 51 -137.09 39.58 59.21
CA VAL A 51 -137.41 38.71 58.06
C VAL A 51 -136.22 38.56 57.10
N ILE A 52 -135.38 39.59 56.95
CA ILE A 52 -134.20 39.57 56.05
C ILE A 52 -132.88 39.31 56.78
N GLU A 53 -132.92 39.05 58.10
CA GLU A 53 -131.71 38.71 58.86
C GLU A 53 -131.08 37.41 58.34
N GLN A 54 -131.90 36.41 58.03
CA GLN A 54 -131.45 35.13 57.48
C GLN A 54 -130.75 35.31 56.12
N ASP A 55 -131.36 36.07 55.21
CA ASP A 55 -130.80 36.36 53.88
C ASP A 55 -129.46 37.11 53.97
N LEU A 56 -129.35 38.09 54.88
CA LEU A 56 -128.10 38.82 55.13
C LEU A 56 -127.01 37.92 55.74
N ASN A 57 -127.39 36.97 56.61
CA ASN A 57 -126.46 35.99 57.18
C ASN A 57 -126.00 34.96 56.13
N GLU A 58 -126.88 34.53 55.21
CA GLU A 58 -126.52 33.68 54.08
C GLU A 58 -125.60 34.41 53.10
N LEU A 59 -125.91 35.67 52.73
CA LEU A 59 -125.04 36.50 51.90
C LEU A 59 -123.65 36.69 52.52
N GLN A 60 -123.57 37.01 53.81
CA GLN A 60 -122.29 37.10 54.52
C GLN A 60 -121.52 35.76 54.53
N THR A 61 -122.22 34.63 54.58
CA THR A 61 -121.62 33.28 54.50
C THR A 61 -121.10 32.98 53.09
N LEU A 62 -121.86 33.33 52.05
CA LEU A 62 -121.47 33.18 50.64
C LEU A 62 -120.26 34.06 50.30
N THR A 63 -120.25 35.33 50.72
CA THR A 63 -119.11 36.24 50.51
C THR A 63 -117.84 35.75 51.22
N ARG A 64 -117.94 35.28 52.48
CA ARG A 64 -116.80 34.64 53.17
C ARG A 64 -116.28 33.43 52.39
N ARG A 65 -117.17 32.57 51.90
CA ARG A 65 -116.81 31.39 51.10
C ARG A 65 -116.15 31.75 49.76
N ILE A 66 -116.62 32.79 49.09
CA ILE A 66 -116.00 33.32 47.85
C ILE A 66 -114.58 33.82 48.14
N ASN A 67 -114.39 34.59 49.22
CA ASN A 67 -113.06 35.08 49.61
C ASN A 67 -112.11 33.93 49.96
N SER A 68 -112.56 32.92 50.71
CA SER A 68 -111.76 31.71 50.98
C SER A 68 -111.40 30.94 49.69
N ILE A 69 -112.31 30.83 48.73
CA ILE A 69 -112.01 30.22 47.42
C ILE A 69 -110.94 31.03 46.69
N TYR A 70 -111.01 32.36 46.72
CA TYR A 70 -110.06 33.24 46.04
C TYR A 70 -108.65 33.17 46.67
N VAL A 71 -108.56 33.14 48.01
CA VAL A 71 -107.29 32.91 48.74
C VAL A 71 -106.69 31.55 48.36
N ASN A 72 -107.47 30.46 48.44
CA ASN A 72 -107.01 29.12 48.09
C ASN A 72 -106.56 29.00 46.62
N ILE A 73 -107.17 29.76 45.70
CA ILE A 73 -106.72 29.85 44.30
C ILE A 73 -105.40 30.61 44.20
N GLY A 74 -105.24 31.73 44.91
CA GLY A 74 -103.99 32.49 44.98
C GLY A 74 -102.83 31.65 45.52
N GLU A 75 -103.05 30.94 46.62
CA GLU A 75 -102.10 29.98 47.19
C GLU A 75 -101.71 28.89 46.17
N ARG A 76 -102.70 28.25 45.53
CA ARG A 76 -102.42 27.19 44.54
C ARG A 76 -101.66 27.71 43.32
N ILE A 77 -101.93 28.95 42.87
CA ILE A 77 -101.16 29.60 41.80
C ILE A 77 -99.72 29.85 42.26
N ASN A 78 -99.52 30.33 43.49
CA ASN A 78 -98.19 30.54 44.07
C ASN A 78 -97.41 29.22 44.18
N THR A 79 -98.03 28.12 44.65
CA THR A 79 -97.39 26.79 44.69
C THR A 79 -96.96 26.34 43.29
N ILE A 80 -97.82 26.49 42.28
CA ILE A 80 -97.50 26.12 40.88
C ILE A 80 -96.37 26.99 40.31
N ALA A 81 -96.31 28.27 40.68
CA ALA A 81 -95.21 29.17 40.32
C ALA A 81 -93.89 28.73 40.97
N GLN A 82 -93.88 28.50 42.29
CA GLN A 82 -92.71 28.03 43.03
C GLN A 82 -92.20 26.66 42.53
N GLU A 83 -93.11 25.73 42.21
CA GLU A 83 -92.75 24.46 41.57
C GLU A 83 -92.04 24.65 40.21
N LYS A 84 -92.51 25.60 39.38
CA LYS A 84 -91.88 25.90 38.09
C LYS A 84 -90.54 26.57 38.28
N GLU A 85 -90.43 27.53 39.20
CA GLU A 85 -89.19 28.24 39.53
C GLU A 85 -88.10 27.25 39.95
N GLY A 86 -88.42 26.33 40.88
CA GLY A 86 -87.51 25.27 41.31
C GLY A 86 -87.10 24.32 40.18
N LYS A 87 -88.05 23.91 39.32
CA LYS A 87 -87.76 23.07 38.14
C LYS A 87 -86.87 23.78 37.13
N PHE A 88 -87.00 25.09 36.96
CA PHE A 88 -86.10 25.89 36.12
C PHE A 88 -84.72 26.09 36.77
N GLN A 89 -84.64 26.29 38.10
CA GLN A 89 -83.36 26.39 38.82
C GLN A 89 -82.53 25.11 38.71
N VAL A 90 -83.14 23.93 38.92
CA VAL A 90 -82.44 22.64 38.76
C VAL A 90 -81.95 22.47 37.32
N LEU A 91 -82.79 22.77 36.32
CA LEU A 91 -82.40 22.69 34.90
C LEU A 91 -81.32 23.73 34.50
N LEU A 92 -81.20 24.85 35.23
CA LEU A 92 -80.09 25.79 35.09
C LEU A 92 -78.79 25.16 35.65
N GLN A 93 -78.85 24.64 36.88
CA GLN A 93 -77.71 24.01 37.55
C GLN A 93 -77.15 22.84 36.74
N GLU A 94 -77.99 21.92 36.27
CA GLU A 94 -77.59 20.82 35.37
C GLU A 94 -76.88 21.30 34.09
N LYS A 95 -77.25 22.48 33.57
CA LYS A 95 -76.62 23.07 32.39
C LYS A 95 -75.32 23.78 32.73
N ASP A 96 -75.25 24.49 33.84
CA ASP A 96 -74.03 25.19 34.26
C ASP A 96 -72.93 24.20 34.66
N GLU A 97 -73.26 23.12 35.38
CA GLU A 97 -72.35 21.98 35.63
C GLU A 97 -71.84 21.35 34.32
N LYS A 98 -72.74 21.20 33.33
CA LYS A 98 -72.38 20.67 32.01
C LYS A 98 -71.52 21.65 31.20
N ILE A 99 -71.72 22.96 31.34
CA ILE A 99 -70.89 23.99 30.72
C ILE A 99 -69.49 24.01 31.37
N ILE A 100 -69.39 23.87 32.69
CA ILE A 100 -68.11 23.77 33.43
C ILE A 100 -67.33 22.53 32.96
N SER A 101 -67.94 21.34 33.04
CA SER A 101 -67.29 20.08 32.66
C SER A 101 -66.97 19.96 31.15
N LEU A 102 -67.59 20.78 30.29
CA LEU A 102 -67.20 20.92 28.88
C LEU A 102 -66.03 21.91 28.71
N LYS A 103 -65.98 23.00 29.48
CA LYS A 103 -64.83 23.93 29.48
C LYS A 103 -63.55 23.24 29.94
N GLU A 104 -63.61 22.47 31.03
CA GLU A 104 -62.48 21.68 31.54
C GLU A 104 -61.95 20.67 30.51
N LYS A 105 -62.84 20.09 29.70
CA LYS A 105 -62.46 19.19 28.60
C LYS A 105 -61.88 19.92 27.39
N ILE A 106 -62.24 21.18 27.18
CA ILE A 106 -61.63 22.02 26.15
C ILE A 106 -60.22 22.43 26.59
N THR A 107 -60.04 22.96 27.81
CA THR A 107 -58.72 23.41 28.29
C THR A 107 -57.71 22.26 28.36
N THR A 108 -58.12 21.07 28.85
CA THR A 108 -57.23 19.89 28.87
C THR A 108 -56.86 19.40 27.46
N VAL A 109 -57.75 19.52 26.47
CA VAL A 109 -57.42 19.21 25.06
C VAL A 109 -56.51 20.28 24.45
N GLU A 110 -56.67 21.55 24.80
CA GLU A 110 -55.79 22.65 24.38
C GLU A 110 -54.38 22.49 24.95
N GLU A 111 -54.25 22.15 26.24
CA GLU A 111 -52.98 21.82 26.91
C GLU A 111 -52.28 20.62 26.24
N ILE A 112 -53.01 19.52 26.00
CA ILE A 112 -52.48 18.33 25.31
C ILE A 112 -52.02 18.68 23.88
N ASN A 113 -52.78 19.50 23.15
CA ASN A 113 -52.37 19.96 21.81
C ASN A 113 -51.13 20.88 21.86
N ALA A 114 -50.97 21.72 22.89
CA ALA A 114 -49.78 22.54 23.05
C ALA A 114 -48.52 21.68 23.30
N ILE A 115 -48.65 20.62 24.11
CA ILE A 115 -47.58 19.63 24.33
C ILE A 115 -47.24 18.91 23.02
N TYR A 116 -48.21 18.34 22.32
CA TYR A 116 -47.96 17.64 21.05
C TYR A 116 -47.33 18.54 19.98
N ASN A 117 -47.73 19.81 19.86
CA ASN A 117 -47.09 20.74 18.93
C ASN A 117 -45.63 21.03 19.30
N THR A 118 -45.33 21.11 20.60
CA THR A 118 -43.96 21.28 21.11
C THR A 118 -43.10 20.04 20.82
N ASP A 119 -43.63 18.84 21.04
CA ASP A 119 -42.93 17.59 20.73
C ASP A 119 -42.73 17.39 19.23
N ILE A 120 -43.70 17.79 18.39
CA ILE A 120 -43.55 17.79 16.92
C ILE A 120 -42.43 18.74 16.47
N HIS A 121 -42.23 19.88 17.14
CA HIS A 121 -41.10 20.76 16.87
C HIS A 121 -39.78 20.09 17.28
N ASN A 122 -39.68 19.65 18.54
CA ASN A 122 -38.51 18.96 19.10
C ASN A 122 -38.09 17.73 18.28
N LEU A 123 -39.03 17.00 17.69
CA LEU A 123 -38.77 15.85 16.82
C LEU A 123 -38.31 16.25 15.41
N LYS A 124 -38.78 17.38 14.86
CA LYS A 124 -38.29 17.92 13.59
C LYS A 124 -36.86 18.42 13.70
N ASP A 125 -36.54 19.15 14.76
CA ASP A 125 -35.19 19.68 14.99
C ASP A 125 -34.18 18.52 15.11
N LYS A 126 -34.50 17.49 15.92
CA LYS A 126 -33.70 16.26 16.03
C LYS A 126 -33.58 15.48 14.72
N LEU A 127 -34.62 15.49 13.87
CA LEU A 127 -34.54 14.87 12.54
C LEU A 127 -33.58 15.62 11.63
N TYR A 128 -33.62 16.95 11.65
CA TYR A 128 -32.73 17.82 10.88
C TYR A 128 -31.26 17.66 11.30
N ASP A 129 -30.98 17.68 12.62
CA ASP A 129 -29.64 17.45 13.17
C ASP A 129 -29.10 16.06 12.76
N LEU A 130 -29.92 15.02 12.85
CA LEU A 130 -29.56 13.65 12.47
C LEU A 130 -29.35 13.50 10.95
N GLU A 131 -30.11 14.23 10.13
CA GLU A 131 -29.94 14.27 8.69
C GLU A 131 -28.64 15.01 8.29
N GLN A 132 -28.27 16.08 9.00
CA GLN A 132 -26.96 16.72 8.82
C GLN A 132 -25.81 15.77 9.20
N GLU A 133 -25.84 15.18 10.40
CA GLU A 133 -24.80 14.26 10.87
C GLU A 133 -24.64 13.03 9.94
N SER A 134 -25.76 12.52 9.43
CA SER A 134 -25.79 11.44 8.42
C SER A 134 -25.12 11.85 7.11
N ASN A 135 -25.40 13.05 6.60
CA ASN A 135 -24.79 13.56 5.37
C ASN A 135 -23.29 13.87 5.53
N GLU A 136 -22.86 14.41 6.68
CA GLU A 136 -21.43 14.60 6.98
C GLU A 136 -20.70 13.25 7.06
N LYS A 137 -21.24 12.27 7.79
CA LYS A 137 -20.70 10.90 7.84
C LYS A 137 -20.58 10.31 6.44
N LYS A 138 -21.64 10.43 5.62
CA LYS A 138 -21.64 9.96 4.22
C LYS A 138 -20.54 10.62 3.38
N LYS A 139 -20.35 11.93 3.48
CA LYS A 139 -19.25 12.66 2.81
C LYS A 139 -17.88 12.13 3.26
N ASN A 140 -17.68 12.00 4.56
CA ASN A 140 -16.42 11.48 5.14
C ASN A 140 -16.12 10.03 4.71
N TYR A 141 -17.15 9.20 4.48
CA TYR A 141 -16.95 7.86 3.92
C TYR A 141 -16.57 7.89 2.44
N VAL A 142 -17.19 8.74 1.61
CA VAL A 142 -16.82 8.91 0.19
C VAL A 142 -15.37 9.39 0.06
N GLU A 143 -15.01 10.45 0.77
CA GLU A 143 -13.62 10.98 0.80
C GLU A 143 -12.58 9.98 1.32
N LYS A 144 -13.00 8.94 2.03
CA LYS A 144 -12.12 7.86 2.51
C LYS A 144 -12.05 6.70 1.53
N ILE A 145 -13.10 6.42 0.76
CA ILE A 145 -13.10 5.44 -0.33
C ILE A 145 -12.19 5.94 -1.45
N GLU A 146 -12.34 7.19 -1.89
CA GLU A 146 -11.51 7.81 -2.95
C GLU A 146 -10.00 7.69 -2.63
N LYS A 147 -9.61 8.00 -1.39
CA LYS A 147 -8.21 7.89 -0.92
C LYS A 147 -7.73 6.43 -0.83
N LEU A 148 -8.61 5.47 -0.56
CA LEU A 148 -8.26 4.04 -0.57
C LEU A 148 -8.14 3.49 -1.99
N GLU A 149 -8.94 3.98 -2.94
CA GLU A 149 -8.86 3.65 -4.36
C GLU A 149 -7.57 4.21 -4.99
N GLU A 150 -7.19 5.46 -4.67
CA GLU A 150 -5.90 6.05 -5.07
C GLU A 150 -4.70 5.23 -4.56
N ILE A 151 -4.69 4.86 -3.27
CA ILE A 151 -3.65 4.01 -2.67
C ILE A 151 -3.63 2.62 -3.33
N LEU A 152 -4.79 2.05 -3.65
CA LEU A 152 -4.90 0.73 -4.26
C LEU A 152 -4.39 0.74 -5.71
N GLU A 153 -4.63 1.81 -6.47
CA GLU A 153 -4.10 1.95 -7.84
C GLU A 153 -2.58 2.18 -7.84
N GLY A 154 -2.06 3.00 -6.92
CA GLY A 154 -0.63 3.16 -6.70
C GLY A 154 0.06 1.84 -6.34
N ASN A 155 -0.57 1.02 -5.49
CA ASN A 155 -0.08 -0.31 -5.15
C ASN A 155 -0.10 -1.29 -6.34
N LYS A 156 -1.12 -1.26 -7.21
CA LYS A 156 -1.12 -2.05 -8.47
C LYS A 156 0.06 -1.68 -9.36
N ALA A 157 0.28 -0.38 -9.58
CA ALA A 157 1.36 0.11 -10.42
C ALA A 157 2.73 -0.34 -9.90
N LEU A 158 2.93 -0.26 -8.57
CA LEU A 158 4.14 -0.73 -7.90
C LEU A 158 4.32 -2.26 -8.00
N ILE A 159 3.24 -3.04 -7.92
CA ILE A 159 3.27 -4.50 -8.08
C ILE A 159 3.70 -4.88 -9.51
N GLU A 160 3.17 -4.21 -10.54
CA GLU A 160 3.58 -4.48 -11.93
C GLU A 160 5.00 -3.97 -12.25
N GLU A 161 5.48 -2.89 -11.61
CA GLU A 161 6.90 -2.51 -11.68
C GLU A 161 7.79 -3.61 -11.08
N TYR A 162 7.50 -4.07 -9.87
CA TYR A 162 8.25 -5.15 -9.23
C TYR A 162 8.19 -6.46 -10.02
N ARG A 163 7.05 -6.78 -10.65
CA ARG A 163 6.88 -7.94 -11.52
C ARG A 163 7.79 -7.86 -12.74
N SER A 164 7.73 -6.76 -13.50
CA SER A 164 8.62 -6.50 -14.64
C SER A 164 10.11 -6.56 -14.24
N LYS A 165 10.45 -6.08 -13.04
CA LYS A 165 11.79 -6.16 -12.46
C LYS A 165 12.21 -7.59 -12.08
N ILE A 166 11.27 -8.41 -11.61
CA ILE A 166 11.51 -9.84 -11.33
C ILE A 166 11.67 -10.62 -12.64
N ASP A 167 10.86 -10.35 -13.65
CA ASP A 167 10.93 -11.03 -14.96
C ASP A 167 12.25 -10.71 -15.67
N THR A 168 12.68 -9.44 -15.68
CA THR A 168 13.99 -9.03 -16.23
C THR A 168 15.18 -9.61 -15.45
N LEU A 169 15.14 -9.60 -14.12
CA LEU A 169 16.17 -10.28 -13.30
C LEU A 169 16.19 -11.80 -13.52
N SER A 170 15.02 -12.43 -13.76
CA SER A 170 14.93 -13.86 -14.05
C SER A 170 15.55 -14.21 -15.41
N GLY A 171 15.34 -13.37 -16.43
CA GLY A 171 16.02 -13.49 -17.73
C GLY A 171 17.54 -13.40 -17.60
N ILE A 172 18.05 -12.37 -16.90
CA ILE A 172 19.48 -12.19 -16.63
C ILE A 172 20.06 -13.39 -15.87
N VAL A 173 19.34 -13.95 -14.90
CA VAL A 173 19.76 -15.16 -14.17
C VAL A 173 19.85 -16.39 -15.09
N GLU A 174 18.99 -16.51 -16.11
CA GLU A 174 19.08 -17.59 -17.08
C GLU A 174 20.27 -17.42 -18.05
N GLU A 175 20.55 -16.19 -18.50
CA GLU A 175 21.77 -15.87 -19.25
C GLU A 175 23.03 -16.23 -18.46
N TYR A 176 23.10 -15.88 -17.17
CA TYR A 176 24.22 -16.24 -16.29
C TYR A 176 24.37 -17.76 -16.07
N LYS A 177 23.28 -18.55 -16.12
CA LYS A 177 23.37 -20.02 -16.16
C LYS A 177 23.96 -20.49 -17.50
N GLY A 178 23.54 -19.89 -18.61
CA GLY A 178 24.09 -20.13 -19.95
C GLY A 178 25.61 -19.92 -19.98
N TYR A 179 26.09 -18.72 -19.61
CA TYR A 179 27.52 -18.42 -19.52
C TYR A 179 28.27 -19.35 -18.57
N LYS A 180 27.64 -19.81 -17.47
CA LYS A 180 28.26 -20.78 -16.54
C LYS A 180 28.44 -22.16 -17.19
N ILE A 181 27.47 -22.63 -17.98
CA ILE A 181 27.56 -23.90 -18.73
C ILE A 181 28.63 -23.79 -19.82
N GLU A 182 28.63 -22.68 -20.57
CA GLU A 182 29.62 -22.39 -21.61
C GLU A 182 31.06 -22.35 -21.06
N ASN A 183 31.29 -21.62 -19.96
CA ASN A 183 32.59 -21.60 -19.28
C ASN A 183 33.02 -23.00 -18.79
N GLN A 184 32.08 -23.86 -18.39
CA GLN A 184 32.38 -25.25 -18.03
C GLN A 184 32.70 -26.14 -19.24
N ALA A 185 32.14 -25.85 -20.42
CA ALA A 185 32.50 -26.51 -21.67
C ALA A 185 33.90 -26.07 -22.14
N ILE A 186 34.13 -24.76 -22.27
CA ILE A 186 35.42 -24.17 -22.66
C ILE A 186 36.55 -24.65 -21.72
N LYS A 187 36.30 -24.76 -20.41
CA LYS A 187 37.32 -25.29 -19.48
C LYS A 187 37.68 -26.75 -19.76
N LYS A 188 36.72 -27.61 -20.11
CA LYS A 188 36.99 -29.01 -20.50
C LYS A 188 37.73 -29.11 -21.83
N GLU A 189 37.39 -28.27 -22.79
CA GLU A 189 38.10 -28.20 -24.08
C GLU A 189 39.54 -27.72 -23.88
N LEU A 190 39.76 -26.72 -23.02
CA LEU A 190 41.09 -26.26 -22.63
C LEU A 190 41.90 -27.35 -21.91
N GLU A 191 41.31 -28.04 -20.94
CA GLU A 191 41.95 -29.18 -20.24
C GLU A 191 42.30 -30.32 -21.21
N THR A 192 41.44 -30.61 -22.19
CA THR A 192 41.68 -31.63 -23.23
C THR A 192 42.78 -31.19 -24.21
N SER A 193 42.77 -29.92 -24.61
CA SER A 193 43.80 -29.33 -25.47
C SER A 193 45.17 -29.32 -24.79
N GLN A 194 45.24 -28.96 -23.50
CA GLN A 194 46.45 -29.02 -22.69
C GLN A 194 46.99 -30.45 -22.59
N GLN A 195 46.14 -31.46 -22.37
CA GLN A 195 46.57 -32.87 -22.38
C GLN A 195 47.13 -33.31 -23.73
N SER A 196 46.53 -32.85 -24.84
CA SER A 196 47.02 -33.11 -26.20
C SER A 196 48.39 -32.45 -26.45
N ILE A 197 48.56 -31.20 -26.04
CA ILE A 197 49.85 -30.48 -26.10
C ILE A 197 50.92 -31.22 -25.30
N MET A 198 50.65 -31.59 -24.05
CA MET A 198 51.60 -32.35 -23.22
C MET A 198 51.98 -33.72 -23.82
N ALA A 199 51.05 -34.38 -24.51
CA ALA A 199 51.34 -35.61 -25.23
C ALA A 199 52.29 -35.37 -26.43
N ILE A 200 52.00 -34.35 -27.24
CA ILE A 200 52.82 -33.94 -28.38
C ILE A 200 54.20 -33.43 -27.95
N GLU A 201 54.31 -32.69 -26.84
CA GLU A 201 55.58 -32.26 -26.26
C GLU A 201 56.45 -33.45 -25.81
N LYS A 202 55.82 -34.44 -25.17
CA LYS A 202 56.49 -35.69 -24.78
C LYS A 202 56.95 -36.50 -26.00
N GLU A 203 56.13 -36.60 -27.04
CA GLU A 203 56.48 -37.28 -28.28
C GLU A 203 57.65 -36.57 -28.99
N ASN A 204 57.59 -35.24 -29.12
CA ASN A 204 58.69 -34.42 -29.64
C ASN A 204 59.99 -34.56 -28.83
N LEU A 205 59.91 -34.72 -27.50
CA LEU A 205 61.08 -35.01 -26.68
C LEU A 205 61.68 -36.37 -27.05
N THR A 206 60.86 -37.42 -27.16
CA THR A 206 61.36 -38.75 -27.58
C THR A 206 61.92 -38.77 -29.01
N PHE A 207 61.34 -38.00 -29.94
CA PHE A 207 61.93 -37.82 -31.27
C PHE A 207 63.24 -37.05 -31.23
N LYS A 208 63.36 -36.01 -30.39
CA LYS A 208 64.59 -35.25 -30.22
C LYS A 208 65.72 -36.12 -29.63
N ASP A 209 65.41 -36.94 -28.64
CA ASP A 209 66.37 -37.87 -28.03
C ASP A 209 66.79 -38.95 -29.05
N ALA A 210 65.86 -39.47 -29.85
CA ALA A 210 66.16 -40.40 -30.94
C ALA A 210 67.02 -39.76 -32.05
N VAL A 211 66.76 -38.51 -32.43
CA VAL A 211 67.58 -37.74 -33.38
C VAL A 211 68.97 -37.48 -32.82
N GLN A 212 69.11 -37.19 -31.52
CA GLN A 212 70.43 -37.06 -30.88
C GLN A 212 71.19 -38.40 -30.87
N GLY A 213 70.54 -39.51 -30.54
CA GLY A 213 71.15 -40.85 -30.61
C GLY A 213 71.55 -41.28 -32.03
N LEU A 214 70.75 -40.93 -33.03
CA LEU A 214 71.13 -41.12 -34.44
C LEU A 214 72.31 -40.21 -34.83
N GLN A 215 72.37 -38.97 -34.33
CA GLN A 215 73.47 -38.06 -34.60
C GLN A 215 74.79 -38.51 -33.96
N THR A 216 74.76 -39.07 -32.74
CA THR A 216 75.96 -39.69 -32.13
C THR A 216 76.39 -40.92 -32.91
N ASN A 217 75.46 -41.81 -33.29
CA ASN A 217 75.77 -42.99 -34.11
C ASN A 217 76.38 -42.60 -35.47
N ILE A 218 75.88 -41.54 -36.11
CA ILE A 218 76.46 -40.99 -37.36
C ILE A 218 77.87 -40.44 -37.14
N ASN A 219 78.13 -39.81 -36.00
CA ASN A 219 79.46 -39.28 -35.69
C ASN A 219 80.45 -40.41 -35.38
N GLU A 220 80.09 -41.37 -34.54
CA GLU A 220 80.90 -42.57 -34.27
C GLU A 220 81.21 -43.35 -35.55
N LEU A 221 80.23 -43.50 -36.44
CA LEU A 221 80.43 -44.21 -37.70
C LEU A 221 81.38 -43.43 -38.64
N LYS A 222 81.31 -42.09 -38.65
CA LYS A 222 82.27 -41.25 -39.38
C LYS A 222 83.68 -41.35 -38.79
N GLU A 223 83.83 -41.34 -37.47
CA GLU A 223 85.14 -41.49 -36.81
C GLU A 223 85.75 -42.86 -37.11
N LYS A 224 84.97 -43.95 -37.00
CA LYS A 224 85.38 -45.30 -37.42
C LYS A 224 85.79 -45.33 -38.89
N HIS A 225 85.01 -44.74 -39.80
CA HIS A 225 85.37 -44.70 -41.22
C HIS A 225 86.62 -43.83 -41.49
N GLN A 226 86.86 -42.77 -40.72
CA GLN A 226 88.11 -42.00 -40.81
C GLN A 226 89.31 -42.79 -40.30
N GLU A 227 89.15 -43.60 -39.24
CA GLU A 227 90.19 -44.50 -38.72
C GLU A 227 90.47 -45.66 -39.68
N GLU A 228 89.43 -46.24 -40.30
CA GLU A 228 89.55 -47.25 -41.36
C GLU A 228 90.24 -46.68 -42.62
N ILE A 229 89.87 -45.47 -43.06
CA ILE A 229 90.54 -44.77 -44.17
C ILE A 229 92.00 -44.48 -43.81
N LYS A 230 92.27 -44.00 -42.60
CA LYS A 230 93.64 -43.70 -42.15
C LYS A 230 94.49 -44.96 -42.10
N THR A 231 94.04 -46.00 -41.40
CA THR A 231 94.79 -47.28 -41.32
C THR A 231 94.99 -47.92 -42.70
N THR A 232 94.03 -47.79 -43.62
CA THR A 232 94.19 -48.21 -45.02
C THR A 232 95.22 -47.36 -45.78
N LYS A 233 95.24 -46.04 -45.56
CA LYS A 233 96.22 -45.10 -46.14
C LYS A 233 97.62 -45.35 -45.61
N ASP A 234 97.78 -45.46 -44.29
CA ASP A 234 99.06 -45.74 -43.61
C ASP A 234 99.63 -47.09 -44.11
N ARG A 235 98.77 -48.10 -44.35
CA ARG A 235 99.16 -49.38 -44.96
C ARG A 235 99.56 -49.24 -46.43
N LEU A 236 98.86 -48.42 -47.21
CA LEU A 236 99.20 -48.12 -48.61
C LEU A 236 100.52 -47.35 -48.74
N GLU A 237 100.79 -46.40 -47.85
CA GLU A 237 102.04 -45.66 -47.80
C GLU A 237 103.20 -46.60 -47.42
N PHE A 238 103.03 -47.48 -46.42
CA PHE A 238 104.01 -48.54 -46.12
C PHE A 238 104.23 -49.52 -47.28
N GLU A 239 103.16 -49.94 -47.99
CA GLU A 239 103.29 -50.80 -49.18
C GLU A 239 104.03 -50.08 -50.34
N CYS A 240 103.83 -48.76 -50.49
CA CYS A 240 104.52 -47.92 -51.47
C CYS A 240 105.99 -47.67 -51.09
N GLU A 241 106.31 -47.25 -49.87
CA GLU A 241 107.68 -47.05 -49.38
C GLU A 241 108.50 -48.33 -49.53
N LYS A 242 107.94 -49.47 -49.09
CA LYS A 242 108.56 -50.79 -49.26
C LYS A 242 108.88 -51.11 -50.73
N ARG A 243 108.06 -50.64 -51.68
CA ARG A 243 108.24 -50.84 -53.12
C ARG A 243 109.24 -49.86 -53.73
N VAL A 244 109.29 -48.61 -53.24
CA VAL A 244 110.33 -47.63 -53.56
C VAL A 244 111.69 -48.14 -53.10
N LEU A 245 111.83 -48.55 -51.84
CA LEU A 245 113.07 -49.06 -51.26
C LEU A 245 113.55 -50.35 -51.95
N GLN A 246 112.62 -51.15 -52.49
CA GLN A 246 112.92 -52.31 -53.34
C GLN A 246 113.44 -51.91 -54.73
N LEU A 247 112.95 -50.80 -55.32
CA LEU A 247 113.46 -50.22 -56.57
C LEU A 247 114.81 -49.52 -56.38
N GLU A 248 114.98 -48.75 -55.31
CA GLU A 248 116.26 -48.11 -54.93
C GLU A 248 117.35 -49.16 -54.79
N ARG A 249 117.07 -50.27 -54.10
CA ARG A 249 117.99 -51.40 -54.00
C ARG A 249 118.33 -52.01 -55.37
N GLN A 250 117.35 -52.19 -56.26
CA GLN A 250 117.61 -52.65 -57.63
C GLN A 250 118.49 -51.68 -58.43
N HIS A 251 118.29 -50.37 -58.27
CA HIS A 251 119.14 -49.35 -58.89
C HIS A 251 120.54 -49.30 -58.26
N GLN A 252 120.68 -49.56 -56.95
CA GLN A 252 121.96 -49.67 -56.27
C GLN A 252 122.74 -50.91 -56.74
N GLU A 253 122.06 -52.04 -56.95
CA GLU A 253 122.59 -53.26 -57.58
C GLU A 253 122.91 -53.06 -59.08
N GLN A 254 122.33 -52.07 -59.76
CA GLN A 254 122.73 -51.63 -61.12
C GLN A 254 123.97 -50.71 -61.08
N ILE A 255 124.01 -49.75 -60.16
CA ILE A 255 125.15 -48.84 -59.96
C ILE A 255 126.42 -49.61 -59.57
N GLN A 256 126.30 -50.66 -58.74
CA GLN A 256 127.43 -51.55 -58.44
C GLN A 256 127.96 -52.22 -59.71
N ARG A 257 127.09 -52.82 -60.54
CA ARG A 257 127.49 -53.42 -61.83
C ARG A 257 128.15 -52.43 -62.78
N ILE A 258 127.63 -51.20 -62.88
CA ILE A 258 128.23 -50.14 -63.71
C ILE A 258 129.61 -49.71 -63.17
N ASN A 259 129.79 -49.64 -61.84
CA ASN A 259 131.09 -49.36 -61.22
C ASN A 259 132.09 -50.52 -61.37
N GLU A 260 131.62 -51.77 -61.41
CA GLU A 260 132.46 -52.93 -61.75
C GLU A 260 132.92 -52.88 -63.20
N GLU A 261 132.03 -52.57 -64.15
CA GLU A 261 132.40 -52.32 -65.55
C GLU A 261 133.41 -51.17 -65.68
N TYR A 262 133.17 -50.02 -65.02
CA TYR A 262 134.09 -48.87 -65.07
C TYR A 262 135.45 -49.15 -64.44
N ASN A 263 135.52 -49.90 -63.32
CA ASN A 263 136.80 -50.32 -62.73
C ASN A 263 137.57 -51.27 -63.66
N ASN A 264 136.89 -52.23 -64.30
CA ASN A 264 137.51 -53.11 -65.27
C ASN A 264 138.00 -52.35 -66.52
N LYS A 265 137.24 -51.35 -66.98
CA LYS A 265 137.63 -50.46 -68.10
C LYS A 265 138.83 -49.57 -67.76
N THR A 266 138.88 -49.09 -66.51
CA THR A 266 140.02 -48.32 -65.97
C THR A 266 141.29 -49.16 -65.90
N LYS A 267 141.18 -50.44 -65.49
CA LYS A 267 142.29 -51.39 -65.52
C LYS A 267 142.82 -51.64 -66.94
N SER A 268 141.97 -51.76 -67.96
CA SER A 268 142.43 -51.91 -69.35
C SER A 268 143.19 -50.68 -69.87
N LEU A 269 142.76 -49.46 -69.53
CA LEU A 269 143.39 -48.22 -70.02
C LEU A 269 144.77 -47.96 -69.40
N LEU A 270 145.00 -48.37 -68.15
CA LEU A 270 146.34 -48.31 -67.53
C LEU A 270 147.35 -49.22 -68.25
N ILE A 271 146.92 -50.38 -68.75
CA ILE A 271 147.78 -51.35 -69.45
C ILE A 271 148.14 -50.89 -70.89
N GLU A 272 147.35 -50.00 -71.50
CA GLU A 272 147.72 -49.37 -72.78
C GLU A 272 148.73 -48.23 -72.62
N LEU A 273 148.68 -47.47 -71.52
CA LEU A 273 149.54 -46.30 -71.31
C LEU A 273 151.03 -46.65 -71.09
N GLU A 274 151.35 -47.79 -70.47
CA GLU A 274 152.75 -48.22 -70.30
C GLU A 274 153.47 -48.57 -71.62
N LYS A 275 152.74 -48.73 -72.73
CA LYS A 275 153.31 -49.22 -74.01
C LYS A 275 153.70 -48.15 -75.04
N LYS A 276 153.59 -46.84 -74.75
CA LYS A 276 153.90 -45.76 -75.71
C LYS A 276 154.84 -44.68 -75.16
N GLY A 277 156.12 -45.04 -75.01
CA GLY A 277 157.19 -44.11 -74.63
C GLY A 277 158.50 -44.29 -75.41
N THR A 278 158.56 -43.92 -76.70
CA THR A 278 159.84 -43.70 -77.43
C THR A 278 159.65 -42.99 -78.80
N ALA A 279 159.79 -41.66 -78.86
CA ALA A 279 160.36 -40.90 -80.00
C ALA A 279 160.32 -39.36 -79.79
N VAL A 280 161.49 -38.70 -79.82
CA VAL A 280 161.74 -37.25 -80.10
C VAL A 280 160.78 -36.21 -79.47
N LYS A 281 161.06 -35.60 -78.29
CA LYS A 281 162.12 -34.62 -77.91
C LYS A 281 162.02 -33.19 -78.50
N LYS A 282 161.51 -32.25 -77.69
CA LYS A 282 161.99 -30.86 -77.40
C LYS A 282 160.88 -30.15 -76.57
N GLN A 283 161.14 -29.29 -75.58
CA GLN A 283 162.38 -28.73 -75.02
C GLN A 283 162.10 -28.18 -73.59
N LYS A 284 163.10 -28.20 -72.67
CA LYS A 284 163.38 -27.34 -71.47
C LYS A 284 162.24 -26.70 -70.62
N LYS A 285 162.41 -26.27 -69.35
CA LYS A 285 163.32 -26.49 -68.18
C LYS A 285 162.98 -25.33 -67.19
N VAL A 286 163.24 -25.46 -65.87
CA VAL A 286 163.16 -24.37 -64.82
C VAL A 286 161.70 -23.92 -64.54
N SER A 287 161.08 -23.84 -63.35
CA SER A 287 161.37 -23.96 -61.89
C SER A 287 161.09 -22.67 -61.12
N SER A 288 160.44 -22.82 -59.95
CA SER A 288 160.27 -21.88 -58.81
C SER A 288 159.48 -20.57 -58.98
N GLU A 289 158.76 -20.21 -57.89
CA GLU A 289 158.12 -18.93 -57.56
C GLU A 289 156.91 -18.52 -58.46
N GLU A 290 155.78 -17.98 -57.97
CA GLU A 290 155.53 -17.10 -56.80
C GLU A 290 154.06 -17.18 -56.26
N ASN A 291 153.79 -16.56 -55.10
CA ASN A 291 152.58 -15.86 -54.56
C ASN A 291 151.17 -15.87 -55.26
N PRO A 292 150.05 -15.43 -54.58
CA PRO A 292 149.69 -15.42 -53.13
C PRO A 292 148.16 -15.69 -52.82
N SER A 293 147.75 -15.52 -51.53
CA SER A 293 146.37 -15.18 -51.03
C SER A 293 145.23 -16.24 -51.12
N GLN A 294 144.28 -16.43 -50.17
CA GLN A 294 143.37 -15.54 -49.38
C GLN A 294 142.27 -14.88 -50.24
N ILE A 295 140.94 -14.84 -49.93
CA ILE A 295 140.04 -15.19 -48.78
C ILE A 295 138.61 -15.48 -49.40
N GLY A 296 137.54 -16.03 -48.77
CA GLY A 296 137.07 -16.22 -47.38
C GLY A 296 136.14 -17.46 -47.20
N ILE A 297 135.27 -17.66 -46.17
CA ILE A 297 134.68 -16.79 -45.10
C ILE A 297 133.52 -15.93 -45.65
N ASP A 298 132.26 -15.91 -45.15
CA ASP A 298 131.54 -16.42 -43.93
C ASP A 298 130.01 -16.53 -44.30
N LEU A 299 128.97 -16.98 -43.56
CA LEU A 299 128.61 -17.61 -42.26
C LEU A 299 127.07 -17.92 -42.33
N GLU A 300 126.53 -18.58 -41.28
CA GLU A 300 125.08 -18.79 -40.94
C GLU A 300 124.15 -19.46 -41.98
#